data_AF-A0A542AMD0-F1
#
_entry.id   AF-A0A542AMD0-F1
#
_cell.length_a   1.000
_cell.length_b   1.000
_cell.length_c   1.000
_cell.angle_alpha   90.00
_cell.angle_beta   90.00
_cell.angle_gamma   90.00
#
_symmetry.space_group_name_H-M   'P 1'
#
loop_
_entity.id
_entity.type
_entity.pdbx_description
1 polymer ?
#
loop_
_entity_poly.entity_id
_entity_poly.type
_entity_poly.pdbx_seq_one_letter_code
_entity_poly.pdbx_strand_id
1 'polypeptide(L)' 'MDYNEWGTEYLNEAERIKERLTPLRRRARQAGNEEASGLYRRIALLNDMYLDCLHTGRYLVRIGAKR' A
#
# COMPACT_ATOMS: atom_id res chain seq x y z
N MET A 1 -23.97 -2.46 -6.19
CA MET A 1 -22.53 -2.31 -5.91
C MET A 1 -22.41 -1.28 -4.81
N ASP A 2 -21.85 -1.65 -3.66
CA ASP A 2 -21.55 -0.69 -2.60
C ASP A 2 -20.12 -0.16 -2.81
N TYR A 3 -20.02 0.97 -3.50
CA TYR A 3 -18.73 1.59 -3.78
C TYR A 3 -18.05 2.15 -2.53
N ASN A 4 -18.83 2.47 -1.48
CA ASN A 4 -18.27 2.96 -0.23
C ASN A 4 -17.65 1.82 0.58
N GLU A 5 -18.34 0.67 0.65
CA GLU A 5 -17.81 -0.56 1.25
C GLU A 5 -16.51 -0.99 0.56
N TRP A 6 -16.53 -1.18 -0.77
CA TRP A 6 -15.34 -1.57 -1.52
C TRP A 6 -14.22 -0.54 -1.41
N GLY A 7 -14.55 0.75 -1.47
CA GLY A 7 -13.57 1.82 -1.30
C GLY A 7 -12.88 1.75 0.06
N THR A 8 -13.64 1.45 1.12
CA THR A 8 -13.12 1.28 2.48
C THR A 8 -12.21 0.05 2.58
N GLU A 9 -12.56 -1.07 1.94
CA GLU A 9 -11.72 -2.27 1.91
C GLU A 9 -10.35 -2.00 1.27
N TYR A 10 -10.32 -1.33 0.12
CA TYR A 10 -9.07 -0.93 -0.53
C TYR A 10 -8.22 0.01 0.33
N LEU A 11 -8.85 0.96 1.03
CA LEU A 11 -8.14 1.87 1.95
C LEU A 11 -7.57 1.14 3.17
N ASN A 12 -8.30 0.17 3.71
CA ASN A 12 -7.83 -0.67 4.80
C ASN A 12 -6.61 -1.51 4.38
N GLU A 13 -6.64 -2.08 3.18
CA GLU A 13 -5.50 -2.83 2.65
C GLU A 13 -4.29 -1.92 2.37
N ALA A 14 -4.52 -0.71 1.85
CA ALA A 14 -3.46 0.29 1.68
C ALA A 14 -2.78 0.60 3.03
N GLU A 15 -3.53 0.78 4.11
CA GLU A 15 -2.95 1.05 5.44
C GLU A 15 -2.13 -0.15 5.96
N ARG A 16 -2.62 -1.38 5.81
CA ARG A 16 -1.86 -2.60 6.18
C ARG A 16 -0.54 -2.71 5.40
N ILE A 17 -0.54 -2.36 4.12
CA ILE A 17 0.69 -2.37 3.30
C ILE A 17 1.66 -1.28 3.80
N LYS A 18 1.17 -0.09 4.12
CA LYS A 18 1.97 1.01 4.68
C LYS A 18 2.59 0.65 6.03
N GLU A 19 1.84 -0.03 6.90
CA GLU A 19 2.35 -0.56 8.17
C GLU A 19 3.50 -1.54 7.94
N ARG A 20 3.38 -2.45 6.95
CA ARG A 20 4.44 -3.41 6.58
C ARG A 20 5.67 -2.75 5.94
N LEU A 21 5.48 -1.67 5.17
CA LEU A 21 6.57 -0.93 4.53
C LEU A 21 7.51 -0.28 5.55
N THR A 22 6.97 0.18 6.69
CA THR A 22 7.74 0.89 7.72
C THR A 22 8.92 0.09 8.28
N PRO A 23 8.74 -1.13 8.84
CA PRO A 23 9.85 -1.94 9.33
C PRO A 23 10.76 -2.43 8.19
N LEU A 24 10.24 -2.67 6.98
CA LEU A 24 11.06 -3.08 5.84
C LEU A 24 12.03 -1.96 5.42
N ARG A 25 11.57 -0.72 5.34
CA ARG A 25 12.41 0.45 5.05
C ARG A 25 13.49 0.63 6.12
N ARG A 26 13.16 0.40 7.40
CA ARG A 26 14.15 0.43 8.49
C ARG A 26 15.20 -0.66 8.32
N ARG A 27 14.79 -1.90 8.04
CA ARG A 27 15.70 -3.04 7.80
C ARG A 27 16.62 -2.80 6.60
N ALA A 28 16.08 -2.29 5.49
CA ALA A 28 16.85 -2.03 4.27
C ALA A 28 18.00 -1.02 4.50
N ARG A 29 17.78 -0.01 5.37
CA ARG A 29 18.80 0.98 5.74
C ARG A 29 19.91 0.41 6.62
N GLN A 30 19.65 -0.70 7.30
CA GLN A 30 20.57 -1.33 8.26
C GLN A 30 21.25 -2.58 7.69
N ALA A 31 20.78 -3.09 6.55
CA ALA A 31 21.26 -4.31 5.91
C ALA A 31 22.54 -4.07 5.09
N GLY A 32 23.36 -5.12 4.96
CA GLY A 32 24.49 -5.14 4.01
C GLY A 32 24.02 -5.18 2.56
N ASN A 33 24.92 -4.92 1.59
CA ASN A 33 24.58 -4.67 0.19
C ASN A 33 23.67 -5.73 -0.48
N GLU A 34 23.92 -7.02 -0.30
CA GLU A 34 23.08 -8.08 -0.91
C GLU A 34 21.69 -8.20 -0.27
N GLU A 35 21.61 -8.18 1.07
CA GLU A 35 20.32 -8.22 1.78
C GLU A 35 19.49 -6.95 1.51
N ALA A 36 20.15 -5.79 1.41
CA ALA A 36 19.51 -4.53 1.10
C ALA A 36 18.83 -4.54 -0.29
N SER A 37 19.48 -5.13 -1.30
CA SER A 37 18.92 -5.25 -2.66
C SER A 37 17.59 -6.02 -2.67
N GLY A 38 17.53 -7.15 -1.98
CA GLY A 38 16.30 -7.94 -1.84
C GLY A 38 15.19 -7.17 -1.10
N LEU A 39 15.55 -6.44 -0.05
CA LEU A 39 14.61 -5.60 0.70
C LEU A 39 14.08 -4.44 -0.14
N TYR A 40 14.92 -3.76 -0.93
CA TYR A 40 14.50 -2.68 -1.81
C TYR A 40 13.54 -3.16 -2.90
N ARG A 41 13.80 -4.32 -3.52
CA ARG A 41 12.87 -4.92 -4.49
C ARG A 41 11.51 -5.20 -3.85
N ARG A 42 11.49 -5.76 -2.63
CA ARG A 42 10.24 -6.02 -1.90
C ARG A 42 9.51 -4.72 -1.53
N ILE A 43 10.24 -3.70 -1.11
CA ILE A 43 9.70 -2.37 -0.80
C ILE A 43 9.07 -1.76 -2.04
N ALA A 44 9.71 -1.83 -3.21
CA ALA A 44 9.16 -1.30 -4.45
C ALA A 44 7.81 -1.95 -4.80
N LEU A 45 7.75 -3.29 -4.81
CA LEU A 45 6.50 -4.02 -5.06
C LEU A 45 5.38 -3.65 -4.10
N LEU A 46 5.66 -3.61 -2.80
CA LEU A 46 4.66 -3.22 -1.80
C LEU A 46 4.25 -1.75 -1.95
N ASN A 47 5.16 -0.88 -2.35
CA ASN A 47 4.83 0.53 -2.57
C ASN A 47 3.92 0.72 -3.79
N ASP A 48 4.11 -0.04 -4.85
CA ASP A 48 3.22 -0.03 -6.02
C ASP A 48 1.81 -0.51 -5.62
N MET A 49 1.71 -1.64 -4.93
CA MET A 49 0.43 -2.16 -4.42
C MET A 49 -0.27 -1.18 -3.47
N TYR A 50 0.49 -0.49 -2.62
CA TYR A 50 -0.04 0.54 -1.72
C TYR A 50 -0.70 1.67 -2.52
N LEU A 51 -0.02 2.16 -3.56
CA LEU A 51 -0.54 3.24 -4.40
C LEU A 51 -1.79 2.78 -5.15
N ASP A 52 -1.78 1.58 -5.73
CA ASP A 52 -2.94 1.01 -6.43
C ASP A 52 -4.16 0.93 -5.51
N CYS A 53 -3.99 0.39 -4.30
CA CYS A 53 -5.08 0.30 -3.33
C CYS A 53 -5.56 1.68 -2.88
N LEU A 54 -4.64 2.60 -2.59
CA LEU A 54 -4.96 3.96 -2.16
C LEU A 54 -5.76 4.72 -3.22
N HIS A 55 -5.31 4.67 -4.47
CA HIS A 55 -5.96 5.37 -5.58
C HIS A 55 -7.32 4.76 -5.90
N THR A 56 -7.41 3.43 -5.94
CA THR A 56 -8.67 2.71 -6.18
C THR A 56 -9.67 2.99 -5.07
N GLY A 57 -9.27 2.87 -3.80
CA GLY A 57 -10.14 3.14 -2.66
C GLY A 57 -10.66 4.57 -2.64
N ARG A 58 -9.79 5.56 -2.84
CA ARG A 58 -10.18 6.98 -2.95
C ARG A 58 -11.15 7.23 -4.10
N TYR A 59 -10.91 6.60 -5.24
CA TYR A 59 -11.81 6.72 -6.39
C TYR A 59 -13.19 6.16 -6.08
N LEU A 60 -13.27 4.95 -5.51
CA LEU A 60 -14.52 4.28 -5.16
C LEU A 60 -15.34 5.06 -4.12
N VAL A 61 -14.72 5.53 -3.04
CA VAL A 61 -15.40 6.39 -2.04
C VAL A 61 -15.90 7.68 -2.69
N ARG A 62 -15.10 8.29 -3.57
CA ARG A 62 -15.49 9.54 -4.24
C ARG A 62 -16.69 9.36 -5.17
N ILE A 63 -16.78 8.26 -5.89
CA ILE A 63 -17.93 7.99 -6.77
C ILE A 63 -19.15 7.51 -5.98
N GLY A 64 -18.94 6.78 -4.87
CA GLY A 64 -19.99 6.34 -3.96
C GLY A 64 -20.68 7.51 -3.27
N ALA A 65 -19.93 8.53 -2.84
CA ALA A 65 -20.48 9.72 -2.19
C ALA A 65 -21.24 10.68 -3.14
N LYS A 66 -21.16 10.48 -4.46
CA LYS A 66 -21.88 11.30 -5.46
C LYS A 66 -23.25 10.73 -5.85
N ARG A 67 -23.62 9.56 -5.33
CA ARG A 67 -24.90 8.90 -5.57
C ARG A 67 -25.79 9.04 -4.35
#